data_AF-A0A958T3D9-F1
#
_entry.id   AF-A0A958T3D9-F1
#
_cell.length_a   1.000
_cell.length_b   1.000
_cell.length_c   1.000
_cell.angle_alpha   90.00
_cell.angle_beta   90.00
_cell.angle_gamma   90.00
#
_symmetry.space_group_name_H-M   'P 1'
#
loop_
_entity.id
_entity.type
_entity.pdbx_description
1 polymer ?
#
loop_
_entity_poly.entity_id
_entity_poly.type
_entity_poly.pdbx_seq_one_letter_code
_entity_poly.pdbx_strand_id
1 'polypeptide(L)' 'DFDFSGALGVGYKFDNGFFLSARYTHGFSSIFKEDTIFEDVDARNSVWQFGLGFSF' A
#
# COMPACT_ATOMS: atom_id res chain seq x y z
N ASP A 1 -6.17 2.15 -20.16
CA ASP A 1 -5.47 1.15 -19.35
C ASP A 1 -6.17 0.96 -18.02
N PHE A 2 -6.34 -0.29 -17.63
CA PHE A 2 -7.02 -0.68 -16.38
C PHE A 2 -5.94 -1.16 -15.42
N ASP A 3 -5.64 -0.35 -14.41
CA ASP A 3 -4.63 -0.67 -13.41
C ASP A 3 -5.26 -1.41 -12.23
N PHE A 4 -4.85 -2.67 -12.02
CA PHE A 4 -5.30 -3.43 -10.86
C PHE A 4 -4.38 -3.15 -9.67
N SER A 5 -4.96 -2.65 -8.58
CA SER A 5 -4.24 -2.42 -7.32
C SER A 5 -5.01 -3.06 -6.16
N GLY A 6 -4.29 -3.64 -5.22
CA GLY A 6 -4.85 -4.16 -3.98
C GLY A 6 -4.27 -3.41 -2.80
N ALA A 7 -5.09 -3.16 -1.79
CA ALA A 7 -4.65 -2.54 -0.55
C ALA A 7 -5.03 -3.43 0.63
N LEU A 8 -4.08 -3.61 1.55
CA LEU A 8 -4.29 -4.27 2.84
C LEU A 8 -3.99 -3.24 3.93
N GLY A 9 -4.82 -3.20 4.97
CA GLY A 9 -4.64 -2.24 6.05
C GLY A 9 -5.02 -2.81 7.39
N VAL A 10 -4.33 -2.33 8.42
CA VAL A 10 -4.61 -2.59 9.82
C VAL A 10 -4.80 -1.25 10.53
N GLY A 11 -5.69 -1.23 11.52
CA GLY A 11 -5.94 -0.04 12.31
C GLY A 11 -6.22 -0.40 13.75
N TYR A 12 -5.75 0.43 14.67
CA TYR A 12 -6.03 0.31 16.10
C TYR A 12 -6.65 1.60 16.61
N LYS A 13 -7.78 1.46 17.31
CA LYS A 13 -8.48 2.57 17.95
C LYS A 13 -8.20 2.50 19.45
N PHE A 14 -7.79 3.62 20.00
CA PHE A 14 -7.56 3.81 21.42
C PHE A 14 -8.82 4.37 22.09
N ASP A 15 -9.04 4.03 23.36
CA ASP A 15 -10.22 4.46 24.13
C ASP A 15 -10.26 5.96 24.42
N ASN A 16 -9.13 6.65 24.24
CA ASN A 16 -8.96 8.09 24.40
C ASN A 16 -9.37 8.89 23.14
N GLY A 17 -10.06 8.27 22.18
CA GLY A 17 -10.53 8.91 20.94
C GLY A 17 -9.49 8.97 19.82
N PHE A 18 -8.23 8.62 20.08
CA PHE A 18 -7.21 8.51 19.05
C PHE A 18 -7.33 7.20 18.28
N PHE A 19 -6.90 7.20 17.02
CA PHE A 19 -6.72 5.98 16.25
C PHE A 19 -5.48 6.08 15.36
N LEU A 20 -4.82 4.94 15.19
CA LEU A 20 -3.72 4.77 14.25
C LEU A 20 -4.17 3.80 13.16
N SER A 21 -3.77 4.08 11.94
CA SER A 21 -4.00 3.24 10.78
C SER A 21 -2.70 3.10 9.99
N ALA A 22 -2.44 1.89 9.54
CA ALA A 22 -1.38 1.59 8.60
C ALA A 22 -2.02 0.85 7.42
N ARG A 23 -1.81 1.37 6.21
CA ARG A 23 -2.30 0.79 4.98
C ARG A 23 -1.12 0.58 4.05
N TYR A 24 -0.99 -0.64 3.57
CA TYR A 24 -0.06 -1.04 2.54
C TYR A 24 -0.83 -1.20 1.24
N THR A 25 -0.53 -0.34 0.27
CA THR A 25 -1.13 -0.41 -1.07
C THR A 25 -0.10 -0.99 -2.03
N HIS A 26 -0.46 -2.09 -2.67
CA HIS A 26 0.36 -2.78 -3.65
C HIS A 26 -0.32 -2.73 -5.02
N GLY A 27 0.31 -2.03 -5.96
CA GLY A 27 -0.10 -2.09 -7.37
C GLY A 27 0.32 -3.42 -7.98
N PHE A 28 -0.65 -4.23 -8.43
CA PHE A 28 -0.39 -5.45 -9.22
C PHE A 28 -0.22 -5.16 -10.71
N SER A 29 -0.32 -3.90 -11.12
CA SER A 29 -0.15 -3.47 -12.51
C SER A 29 1.33 -3.49 -12.90
N SER A 30 1.84 -4.69 -13.16
CA SER A 30 2.99 -4.89 -14.00
C SER A 30 2.49 -5.16 -15.42
N ILE A 31 2.80 -4.24 -16.31
CA ILE A 31 2.95 -4.53 -17.73
C ILE A 31 4.01 -5.64 -17.82
N PHE A 32 3.59 -6.90 -17.86
CA PHE A 32 4.47 -8.03 -18.16
C PHE A 32 4.98 -7.88 -19.60
N LYS A 33 6.08 -7.14 -19.78
CA LYS A 33 7.05 -7.48 -20.81
C LYS A 33 8.05 -8.39 -20.14
N GLU A 34 7.88 -9.67 -20.42
CA GLU A 34 8.96 -10.64 -20.38
C GLU A 34 10.19 -10.03 -21.08
N ASP A 35 11.37 -10.39 -20.57
CA ASP A 35 12.68 -10.18 -21.19
C ASP A 35 13.41 -8.87 -20.81
N THR A 36 14.02 -8.83 -19.62
CA THR A 36 15.33 -8.17 -19.45
C THR A 36 16.04 -8.53 -18.14
N ILE A 37 17.37 -8.58 -18.25
CA ILE A 37 18.37 -9.26 -17.41
C ILE A 37 18.78 -8.45 -16.17
N PHE A 38 17.87 -7.60 -15.67
CA PHE A 38 18.07 -6.72 -14.50
C PHE A 38 17.02 -7.01 -13.42
N GLU A 39 16.92 -8.30 -13.10
CA GLU A 39 15.96 -8.94 -12.19
C GLU A 39 16.23 -8.63 -10.70
N ASP A 40 16.39 -7.36 -10.30
CA ASP A 40 16.52 -7.09 -8.85
C ASP A 40 16.14 -5.68 -8.36
N VAL A 41 15.48 -4.88 -9.20
CA VAL A 41 14.80 -3.67 -8.71
C VAL A 41 13.42 -3.65 -9.34
N ASP A 42 12.58 -4.55 -8.84
CA ASP A 42 11.15 -4.53 -9.05
C ASP A 42 10.64 -3.18 -8.49
N ALA A 43 10.62 -2.15 -9.34
CA ALA A 43 10.02 -0.84 -9.07
C ALA A 43 8.49 -0.98 -9.03
N ARG A 44 8.00 -1.95 -8.27
CA ARG A 44 6.61 -2.19 -7.95
C ARG A 44 6.18 -1.03 -7.07
N ASN A 45 5.21 -0.26 -7.57
CA ASN A 45 4.63 0.87 -6.86
C ASN A 45 3.93 0.35 -5.60
N SER A 46 4.69 0.35 -4.50
CA SER A 46 4.26 -0.08 -3.18
C SER A 46 4.29 1.15 -2.28
N VAL A 47 3.10 1.58 -1.88
CA VAL A 47 2.93 2.78 -1.07
C VAL A 47 2.56 2.36 0.34
N TRP A 48 3.40 2.74 1.28
CA TRP A 48 3.10 2.66 2.70
C TRP A 48 2.43 3.96 3.14
N GLN A 49 1.22 3.83 3.67
CA GLN A 49 0.46 4.95 4.21
C GLN A 49 0.24 4.75 5.70
N PHE A 50 0.63 5.75 6.49
CA PHE A 50 0.40 5.79 7.93
C PHE A 50 -0.55 6.96 8.22
N GLY A 51 -1.54 6.74 9.07
CA GLY A 51 -2.54 7.73 9.41
C GLY A 51 -2.81 7.74 10.91
N LEU A 52 -2.63 8.89 11.53
CA LEU A 52 -3.07 9.18 12.89
C LEU A 52 -4.33 10.02 12.81
N GLY A 53 -5.33 9.70 13.63
CA GLY A 53 -6.56 10.48 13.70
C GLY A 53 -7.08 10.59 15.12
N PHE A 54 -7.93 11.58 15.33
CA PHE A 54 -8.61 11.85 16.60
C PHE A 54 -10.09 12.03 16.31
N SER A 55 -10.93 11.31 17.05
CA SER A 55 -12.39 11.41 16.98
C SER A 55 -12.91 11.92 18.31
N PHE A 56 -13.69 13.00 18.27
CA PHE A 56 -14.34 13.65 19.40
C PHE A 56 -15.85 13.38 19.40
#